data_AF-A0A8W8MXF0-F1
#
_entry.id   AF-A0A8W8MXF0-F1
#
_cell.length_a   1.000
_cell.length_b   1.000
_cell.length_c   1.000
_cell.angle_alpha   90.00
_cell.angle_beta   90.00
_cell.angle_gamma   90.00
#
_symmetry.space_group_name_H-M   'P 1'
#
loop_
_entity.id
_entity.type
_entity.pdbx_description
1 polymer ?
#
loop_
_entity_poly.entity_id
_entity_poly.type
_entity_poly.pdbx_seq_one_letter_code
_entity_poly.pdbx_strand_id
1 'polypeptide(L)'
;LSMEQLTMLYDKSVEIINKKDRRFAPLPAMWRDKPTSYWNRIRANYSGFMIPYRKDFNGTEKSAINGNILGLFFNGSLHNKSKKPPTFSYFGNQRLIVNSSFIVNVHQNIYFVDFYCHNLRDHYVTLVVARPGSVVDRFCQRHLMQINVFNNPFLKIVNGKLYVTLGVNIEVFYTDIVDVNRVIQDRIGKFMPVTFRGKGSKEFGIPKNLACKVCNLW
;
A
#
# COMPACT_ATOMS: atom_id res chain seq x y z
N LEU A 1 13.35 2.63 -12.57
CA LEU A 1 13.33 1.24 -13.06
C LEU A 1 12.86 1.32 -14.51
N SER A 2 13.49 0.59 -15.43
CA SER A 2 12.93 0.40 -16.77
C SER A 2 11.68 -0.49 -16.70
N MET A 3 10.87 -0.53 -17.78
CA MET A 3 9.71 -1.42 -17.84
C MET A 3 10.13 -2.90 -17.73
N GLU A 4 11.26 -3.28 -18.35
CA GLU A 4 11.84 -4.62 -18.24
C GLU A 4 12.17 -4.98 -16.77
N GLN A 5 12.85 -4.08 -16.05
CA GLN A 5 13.15 -4.28 -14.64
C GLN A 5 11.88 -4.39 -13.78
N LEU A 6 10.84 -3.63 -14.13
CA LEU A 6 9.55 -3.70 -13.46
C LEU A 6 8.87 -5.07 -13.70
N THR A 7 8.91 -5.59 -14.92
CA THR A 7 8.44 -6.94 -15.25
C THR A 7 9.21 -8.01 -14.47
N MET A 8 10.54 -7.91 -14.38
CA MET A 8 11.33 -8.85 -13.58
C MET A 8 10.93 -8.84 -12.09
N LEU A 9 10.67 -7.66 -11.51
CA LEU A 9 10.19 -7.55 -10.14
C LEU A 9 8.78 -8.13 -9.98
N TYR A 10 7.91 -7.90 -10.95
CA TYR A 10 6.57 -8.50 -10.99
C TYR A 10 6.68 -10.03 -11.00
N ASP A 11 7.46 -10.62 -11.91
CA ASP A 11 7.62 -12.06 -12.03
C ASP A 11 8.20 -12.69 -10.76
N LYS A 12 9.25 -12.09 -10.19
CA LYS A 12 9.81 -12.49 -8.89
C LYS A 12 8.75 -12.48 -7.78
N SER A 13 7.88 -11.47 -7.76
CA SER A 13 6.81 -11.40 -6.75
C SER A 13 5.77 -12.51 -6.92
N VAL A 14 5.42 -12.85 -8.16
CA VAL A 14 4.51 -13.96 -8.48
C VAL A 14 5.12 -15.31 -8.11
N GLU A 15 6.40 -15.52 -8.41
CA GLU A 15 7.14 -16.72 -8.03
C GLU A 15 7.10 -16.93 -6.50
N ILE A 16 7.31 -15.85 -5.73
CA ILE A 16 7.28 -15.91 -4.27
C ILE A 16 5.88 -16.20 -3.74
N ILE A 17 4.84 -15.60 -4.31
CA ILE A 17 3.45 -15.92 -3.96
C ILE A 17 3.19 -17.40 -4.21
N ASN A 18 3.62 -17.92 -5.36
CA ASN A 18 3.46 -19.33 -5.72
C ASN A 18 4.18 -20.30 -4.78
N LYS A 19 5.37 -19.91 -4.29
CA LYS A 19 6.16 -20.72 -3.34
C LYS A 19 5.68 -20.64 -1.90
N LYS A 20 5.24 -19.46 -1.45
CA LYS A 20 4.89 -19.21 -0.03
C LYS A 20 3.43 -19.54 0.29
N ASP A 21 2.49 -18.93 -0.43
CA ASP A 21 1.05 -19.11 -0.19
C ASP A 21 0.25 -18.59 -1.39
N ARG A 22 -0.39 -19.51 -2.12
CA ARG A 22 -1.20 -19.21 -3.31
C ARG A 22 -2.62 -18.76 -2.97
N ARG A 23 -3.00 -18.80 -1.70
CA ARG A 23 -4.37 -18.50 -1.27
C ARG A 23 -4.60 -17.00 -1.24
N PHE A 24 -5.86 -16.67 -1.47
CA PHE A 24 -6.40 -15.35 -1.24
C PHE A 24 -7.32 -15.37 -0.03
N ALA A 25 -7.43 -14.24 0.66
CA ALA A 25 -8.40 -14.03 1.72
C ALA A 25 -9.22 -12.77 1.45
N PRO A 26 -10.49 -12.71 1.89
CA PRO A 26 -11.27 -11.47 1.84
C PRO A 26 -10.55 -10.37 2.61
N LEU A 27 -10.39 -9.20 1.97
CA LEU A 27 -9.82 -8.00 2.55
C LEU A 27 -10.94 -6.98 2.74
N PRO A 28 -11.67 -6.98 3.87
CA PRO A 28 -12.79 -6.07 4.08
C PRO A 28 -12.34 -4.62 4.31
N ALA A 29 -11.09 -4.42 4.75
CA ALA A 29 -10.60 -3.12 5.12
C ALA A 29 -9.10 -2.97 4.85
N MET A 30 -8.72 -1.74 4.55
CA MET A 30 -7.33 -1.28 4.49
C MET A 30 -7.12 -0.26 5.60
N TRP A 31 -5.86 0.00 5.96
CA TRP A 31 -5.62 0.91 7.07
C TRP A 31 -4.34 1.72 6.95
N ARG A 32 -4.32 2.83 7.67
CA ARG A 32 -3.17 3.72 7.81
C ARG A 32 -2.93 4.00 9.28
N ASP A 33 -1.70 3.75 9.72
CA ASP A 33 -1.28 3.98 11.09
C ASP A 33 -0.44 5.23 11.17
N LYS A 34 -0.78 6.11 12.12
CA LYS A 34 -0.03 7.34 12.41
C LYS A 34 -0.10 7.68 13.90
N PRO A 35 0.84 8.48 14.41
CA PRO A 35 0.78 8.95 15.79
C PRO A 35 -0.46 9.83 15.99
N THR A 36 -1.03 9.84 17.20
CA THR A 36 -2.16 10.73 17.54
C THR A 36 -1.89 12.20 17.18
N SER A 37 -0.65 12.68 17.34
CA SER A 37 -0.25 14.04 16.97
C SER A 37 -0.46 14.36 15.48
N TYR A 38 -0.25 13.39 14.58
CA TYR A 38 -0.54 13.56 13.15
C TYR A 38 -2.04 13.79 12.92
N TRP A 39 -2.88 12.97 13.55
CA TRP A 39 -4.33 13.06 13.41
C TRP A 39 -4.88 14.37 13.97
N ASN A 40 -4.36 14.82 15.11
CA ASN A 40 -4.70 16.13 15.68
C ASN A 40 -4.28 17.26 14.74
N ARG A 41 -3.07 17.20 14.16
CA ARG A 41 -2.58 18.20 13.22
C ARG A 41 -3.43 18.30 11.96
N ILE A 42 -3.85 17.19 11.35
CA ILE A 42 -4.71 17.27 10.15
C ILE A 42 -6.08 17.85 10.46
N ARG A 43 -6.64 17.59 11.65
CA ARG A 43 -7.93 18.16 12.05
C ARG A 43 -7.81 19.67 12.31
N ALA A 44 -6.77 20.09 13.01
CA ALA A 44 -6.56 21.48 13.37
C ALA A 44 -6.15 22.36 12.17
N ASN A 45 -5.24 21.86 11.33
CA ASN A 45 -4.56 22.70 10.33
C ASN A 45 -5.03 22.42 8.89
N TYR A 46 -5.73 21.31 8.65
CA TYR A 46 -6.11 20.86 7.31
C TYR A 46 -7.58 20.44 7.26
N SER A 47 -8.42 20.87 8.20
CA SER A 47 -9.86 20.56 8.27
C SER A 47 -10.20 19.06 8.18
N GLY A 48 -9.28 18.18 8.60
CA GLY A 48 -9.44 16.72 8.52
C GLY A 48 -9.05 16.09 7.18
N PHE A 49 -8.57 16.87 6.22
CA PHE A 49 -8.08 16.34 4.94
C PHE A 49 -6.67 15.74 5.10
N MET A 50 -6.52 14.48 4.73
CA MET A 50 -5.21 13.89 4.43
C MET A 50 -4.83 14.24 3.00
N ILE A 51 -3.88 15.15 2.87
CA ILE A 51 -3.36 15.57 1.57
C ILE A 51 -2.25 14.59 1.12
N PRO A 52 -2.33 14.05 -0.11
CA PRO A 52 -1.25 13.26 -0.72
C PRO A 52 0.10 13.97 -0.65
N TYR A 53 1.16 13.24 -0.33
CA TYR A 53 2.52 13.78 -0.22
C TYR A 53 3.49 13.03 -1.12
N ARG A 54 4.62 13.66 -1.45
CA ARG A 54 5.67 13.03 -2.26
C ARG A 54 6.20 11.82 -1.50
N LYS A 55 6.29 10.70 -2.21
CA LYS A 55 6.89 9.50 -1.64
C LYS A 55 8.36 9.75 -1.30
N ASP A 56 8.76 9.34 -0.09
CA ASP A 56 10.15 9.27 0.36
C ASP A 56 10.92 8.15 -0.37
N PHE A 57 12.25 8.22 -0.39
CA PHE A 57 13.11 7.27 -1.12
C PHE A 57 13.23 5.88 -0.45
N ASN A 58 12.24 5.45 0.34
CA ASN A 58 12.18 4.10 0.89
C ASN A 58 11.82 3.06 -0.21
N GLY A 59 12.21 1.79 -0.02
CA GLY A 59 12.06 0.75 -1.07
C GLY A 59 13.17 0.82 -2.12
N THR A 60 12.88 0.49 -3.38
CA THR A 60 13.87 0.64 -4.46
C THR A 60 14.09 2.14 -4.75
N GLU A 61 15.30 2.63 -4.53
CA GLU A 61 15.67 4.04 -4.73
C GLU A 61 15.30 4.55 -6.14
N LYS A 62 15.51 3.70 -7.14
CA LYS A 62 15.17 3.95 -8.56
C LYS A 62 13.68 3.75 -8.89
N SER A 63 12.78 3.60 -7.92
CA SER A 63 11.35 3.45 -8.18
C SER A 63 10.80 4.71 -8.87
N ALA A 64 10.03 4.52 -9.94
CA ALA A 64 9.54 5.63 -10.77
C ALA A 64 8.63 6.60 -10.00
N ILE A 65 8.01 6.17 -8.90
CA ILE A 65 7.12 7.01 -8.12
C ILE A 65 7.84 7.90 -7.09
N ASN A 66 9.09 7.60 -6.76
CA ASN A 66 9.87 8.39 -5.80
C ASN A 66 10.05 9.82 -6.32
N GLY A 67 9.60 10.80 -5.55
CA GLY A 67 9.67 12.21 -5.94
C GLY A 67 8.75 12.65 -7.08
N ASN A 68 8.11 11.75 -7.84
CA ASN A 68 7.36 12.11 -9.06
C ASN A 68 5.84 12.21 -8.87
N ILE A 69 5.25 11.45 -7.93
CA ILE A 69 3.80 11.48 -7.68
C ILE A 69 3.49 11.65 -6.19
N LEU A 70 2.28 12.11 -5.91
CA LEU A 70 1.76 12.29 -4.55
C LEU A 70 0.80 11.15 -4.20
N GLY A 71 0.83 10.71 -2.95
CA GLY A 71 -0.09 9.69 -2.46
C GLY A 71 -0.05 9.47 -0.95
N LEU A 72 -0.86 8.52 -0.51
CA LEU A 72 -1.06 8.12 0.86
C LEU A 72 -0.91 6.60 0.94
N PHE A 73 0.03 6.12 1.76
CA PHE A 73 0.14 4.69 2.01
C PHE A 73 -0.98 4.17 2.91
N PHE A 74 -1.61 3.11 2.42
CA PHE A 74 -2.48 2.22 3.16
C PHE A 74 -1.90 0.81 3.11
N ASN A 75 -1.96 0.09 4.23
CA ASN A 75 -1.66 -1.33 4.25
C ASN A 75 -2.91 -2.11 3.82
N GLY A 76 -2.71 -3.06 2.91
CA GLY A 76 -3.73 -3.97 2.41
C GLY A 76 -3.40 -5.44 2.66
N SER A 77 -2.50 -5.74 3.59
CA SER A 77 -2.04 -7.11 3.86
C SER A 77 -2.94 -7.82 4.87
N LEU A 78 -2.79 -9.14 5.01
CA LEU A 78 -3.33 -9.89 6.14
C LEU A 78 -2.27 -10.84 6.66
N HIS A 79 -2.25 -11.10 7.96
CA HIS A 79 -1.40 -12.16 8.49
C HIS A 79 -1.85 -13.52 7.93
N ASN A 80 -0.92 -14.28 7.36
CA ASN A 80 -1.20 -15.49 6.57
C ASN A 80 -2.03 -16.57 7.30
N LYS A 81 -1.84 -16.74 8.62
CA LYS A 81 -2.58 -17.73 9.41
C LYS A 81 -3.91 -17.18 9.93
N SER A 82 -3.87 -16.02 10.59
CA SER A 82 -5.03 -15.46 11.29
C SER A 82 -5.99 -14.72 10.36
N LYS A 83 -5.54 -14.35 9.15
CA LYS A 83 -6.29 -13.57 8.16
C LYS A 83 -6.82 -12.25 8.75
N LYS A 84 -6.07 -11.68 9.68
CA LYS A 84 -6.41 -10.44 10.40
C LYS A 84 -5.30 -9.40 10.22
N PRO A 85 -5.64 -8.10 10.31
CA PRO A 85 -4.64 -7.04 10.47
C PRO A 85 -3.76 -7.27 11.71
N PRO A 86 -2.51 -6.79 11.72
CA PRO A 86 -1.65 -6.87 12.89
C PRO A 86 -2.24 -6.01 14.02
N THR A 87 -2.10 -6.48 15.27
CA THR A 87 -2.56 -5.75 16.48
C THR A 87 -1.61 -4.64 16.92
N PHE A 88 -0.45 -4.54 16.27
CA PHE A 88 0.58 -3.55 16.54
C PHE A 88 0.91 -2.72 15.29
N SER A 89 1.65 -1.63 15.49
CA SER A 89 2.14 -0.77 14.43
C SER A 89 3.51 -0.19 14.74
N TYR A 90 4.35 -0.04 13.71
CA TYR A 90 5.61 0.70 13.78
C TYR A 90 5.46 2.19 13.44
N PHE A 91 4.29 2.62 12.95
CA PHE A 91 4.08 3.96 12.39
C PHE A 91 3.30 4.90 13.31
N GLY A 92 2.62 4.36 14.31
CA GLY A 92 1.96 5.14 15.34
C GLY A 92 0.97 4.33 16.16
N ASN A 93 0.42 4.95 17.19
CA ASN A 93 -0.50 4.33 18.14
C ASN A 93 -1.98 4.38 17.70
N GLN A 94 -2.29 5.03 16.57
CA GLN A 94 -3.66 5.20 16.10
C GLN A 94 -3.81 4.80 14.63
N ARG A 95 -4.76 3.90 14.39
CA ARG A 95 -5.10 3.34 13.08
C ARG A 95 -6.38 3.97 12.56
N LEU A 96 -6.34 4.54 11.37
CA LEU A 96 -7.54 4.76 10.56
C LEU A 96 -7.75 3.50 9.72
N ILE A 97 -8.84 2.78 9.97
CA ILE A 97 -9.28 1.64 9.16
C ILE A 97 -10.44 2.08 8.28
N VAL A 98 -10.40 1.76 6.99
CA VAL A 98 -11.42 2.11 6.00
C VAL A 98 -11.84 0.88 5.21
N ASN A 99 -13.09 0.84 4.77
CA ASN A 99 -13.57 -0.20 3.85
C ASN A 99 -12.65 -0.29 2.64
N SER A 100 -12.28 -1.51 2.25
CA SER A 100 -11.32 -1.69 1.16
C SER A 100 -11.82 -1.15 -0.17
N SER A 101 -13.14 -1.16 -0.40
CA SER A 101 -13.79 -0.57 -1.58
C SER A 101 -13.64 0.95 -1.68
N PHE A 102 -13.36 1.64 -0.58
CA PHE A 102 -13.04 3.07 -0.60
C PHE A 102 -11.68 3.33 -1.26
N ILE A 103 -10.72 2.44 -1.04
CA ILE A 103 -9.35 2.57 -1.55
C ILE A 103 -9.16 1.89 -2.91
N VAL A 104 -9.76 0.71 -3.11
CA VAL A 104 -9.67 -0.08 -4.35
C VAL A 104 -11.07 -0.47 -4.81
N ASN A 105 -11.48 0.04 -5.97
CA ASN A 105 -12.74 -0.33 -6.61
C ASN A 105 -12.61 -0.36 -8.14
N VAL A 106 -13.71 -0.69 -8.82
CA VAL A 106 -13.78 -0.86 -10.28
C VAL A 106 -13.65 0.45 -11.06
N HIS A 107 -13.71 1.60 -10.40
CA HIS A 107 -13.59 2.93 -11.02
C HIS A 107 -12.17 3.49 -10.95
N GLN A 108 -11.19 2.67 -10.56
CA GLN A 108 -9.79 3.08 -10.39
C GLN A 108 -8.85 2.23 -11.24
N ASN A 109 -7.77 2.86 -11.69
CA ASN A 109 -6.65 2.16 -12.30
C ASN A 109 -5.65 1.74 -11.21
N ILE A 110 -5.10 0.54 -11.37
CA ILE A 110 -4.11 -0.03 -10.44
C ILE A 110 -2.83 -0.32 -11.21
N TYR A 111 -1.70 0.07 -10.62
CA TYR A 111 -0.39 -0.10 -11.23
C TYR A 111 0.57 -0.80 -10.28
N PHE A 112 1.31 -1.77 -10.77
CA PHE A 112 2.43 -2.37 -10.04
C PHE A 112 3.63 -1.42 -10.05
N VAL A 113 4.28 -1.28 -8.88
CA VAL A 113 5.36 -0.30 -8.67
C VAL A 113 6.70 -0.97 -8.33
N ASP A 114 6.69 -1.86 -7.35
CA ASP A 114 7.92 -2.39 -6.76
C ASP A 114 7.65 -3.71 -6.05
N PHE A 115 8.71 -4.50 -5.90
CA PHE A 115 8.78 -5.68 -5.05
C PHE A 115 10.06 -5.60 -4.23
N TYR A 116 9.93 -5.50 -2.91
CA TYR A 116 11.08 -5.24 -2.03
C TYR A 116 10.90 -5.85 -0.63
N CYS A 117 11.95 -5.78 0.18
CA CYS A 117 11.87 -6.12 1.59
C CYS A 117 12.77 -5.21 2.44
N HIS A 118 12.43 -5.06 3.71
CA HIS A 118 13.31 -4.43 4.71
C HIS A 118 14.09 -5.48 5.51
N ASN A 119 13.58 -6.71 5.57
CA ASN A 119 14.19 -7.83 6.23
C ASN A 119 14.05 -9.07 5.32
N LEU A 120 14.87 -10.11 5.52
CA LEU A 120 14.87 -11.28 4.64
C LEU A 120 13.56 -12.11 4.69
N ARG A 121 12.64 -11.82 5.61
CA ARG A 121 11.40 -12.59 5.84
C ARG A 121 10.21 -11.97 5.11
N ASP A 122 9.99 -10.67 5.31
CA ASP A 122 8.80 -9.95 4.89
C ASP A 122 9.03 -9.21 3.58
N HIS A 123 8.35 -9.66 2.54
CA HIS A 123 8.41 -9.04 1.22
C HIS A 123 7.12 -8.27 0.96
N TYR A 124 7.26 -7.15 0.27
CA TYR A 124 6.22 -6.17 0.04
C TYR A 124 6.09 -5.92 -1.46
N VAL A 125 4.85 -5.90 -1.93
CA VAL A 125 4.47 -5.35 -3.23
C VAL A 125 3.82 -4.01 -3.01
N THR A 126 4.28 -2.99 -3.73
CA THR A 126 3.62 -1.68 -3.75
C THR A 126 2.77 -1.56 -5.00
N LEU A 127 1.52 -1.13 -4.81
CA LEU A 127 0.57 -0.83 -5.87
C LEU A 127 0.19 0.66 -5.79
N VAL A 128 0.08 1.33 -6.94
CA VAL A 128 -0.55 2.65 -7.02
C VAL A 128 -2.02 2.47 -7.37
N VAL A 129 -2.88 3.23 -6.70
CA VAL A 129 -4.29 3.37 -7.10
C VAL A 129 -4.54 4.81 -7.51
N ALA A 130 -4.95 4.99 -8.77
CA ALA A 130 -5.16 6.29 -9.38
C ALA A 130 -6.54 6.42 -10.01
N ARG A 131 -7.10 7.63 -9.90
CA ARG A 131 -8.33 7.99 -10.60
C ARG A 131 -8.07 8.06 -12.11
N PRO A 132 -8.85 7.37 -12.95
CA PRO A 132 -8.68 7.41 -14.41
C PRO A 132 -8.66 8.83 -14.94
N GLY A 133 -7.71 9.14 -15.82
CA GLY A 133 -7.56 10.47 -16.41
C GLY A 133 -6.97 11.54 -15.47
N SER A 134 -6.57 11.20 -14.25
CA SER A 134 -5.82 12.12 -13.39
C SER A 134 -4.38 12.33 -13.89
N VAL A 135 -3.70 13.35 -13.34
CA VAL A 135 -2.26 13.58 -13.64
C VAL A 135 -1.42 12.37 -13.23
N VAL A 136 -1.71 11.77 -12.08
CA VAL A 136 -0.99 10.60 -11.58
C VAL A 136 -1.27 9.37 -12.44
N ASP A 137 -2.53 9.17 -12.88
CA ASP A 137 -2.88 8.09 -13.80
C ASP A 137 -2.11 8.17 -15.12
N ARG A 138 -2.07 9.34 -15.76
CA ARG A 138 -1.29 9.55 -16.99
C ARG A 138 0.21 9.33 -16.78
N PHE A 139 0.73 9.69 -15.61
CA PHE A 139 2.11 9.37 -15.25
C PHE A 139 2.31 7.85 -15.18
N CYS A 140 1.46 7.16 -14.43
CA CYS A 140 1.54 5.72 -14.25
C CYS A 140 1.41 4.96 -15.58
N GLN A 141 0.52 5.35 -16.48
CA GLN A 141 0.38 4.74 -17.80
C GLN A 141 1.67 4.77 -18.64
N ARG A 142 2.51 5.80 -18.45
CA ARG A 142 3.77 5.95 -19.20
C ARG A 142 4.95 5.24 -18.55
N HIS A 143 4.88 4.95 -17.24
CA HIS A 143 6.05 4.55 -16.47
C HIS A 143 5.88 3.26 -15.65
N LEU A 144 4.66 2.76 -15.49
CA LEU A 144 4.34 1.62 -14.64
C LEU A 144 3.51 0.58 -15.40
N MET A 145 3.48 -0.63 -14.84
CA MET A 145 2.67 -1.73 -15.36
C MET A 145 1.25 -1.64 -14.79
N GLN A 146 0.28 -1.36 -15.63
CA GLN A 146 -1.14 -1.43 -15.24
C GLN A 146 -1.53 -2.89 -15.00
N ILE A 147 -2.29 -3.16 -13.95
CA ILE A 147 -2.77 -4.50 -13.61
C ILE A 147 -4.30 -4.53 -13.55
N ASN A 148 -4.89 -5.66 -13.97
CA ASN A 148 -6.33 -5.84 -14.00
C ASN A 148 -6.88 -6.13 -12.58
N VAL A 149 -7.76 -5.27 -12.06
CA VAL A 149 -8.36 -5.42 -10.72
C VAL A 149 -9.21 -6.69 -10.55
N PHE A 150 -9.69 -7.30 -11.64
CA PHE A 150 -10.45 -8.55 -11.59
C PHE A 150 -9.55 -9.79 -11.64
N ASN A 151 -8.34 -9.66 -12.19
CA ASN A 151 -7.43 -10.77 -12.36
C ASN A 151 -5.97 -10.33 -12.28
N ASN A 152 -5.41 -10.36 -11.07
CA ASN A 152 -3.97 -10.22 -10.83
C ASN A 152 -3.57 -11.00 -9.55
N PRO A 153 -2.28 -11.24 -9.31
CA PRO A 153 -1.80 -12.12 -8.25
C PRO A 153 -1.75 -11.45 -6.87
N PHE A 154 -2.01 -10.15 -6.77
CA PHE A 154 -1.84 -9.37 -5.54
C PHE A 154 -3.16 -9.13 -4.81
N LEU A 155 -4.12 -8.55 -5.52
CA LEU A 155 -5.46 -8.28 -5.01
C LEU A 155 -6.47 -8.37 -6.14
N LYS A 156 -7.70 -8.83 -5.86
CA LYS A 156 -8.72 -8.93 -6.91
C LYS A 156 -10.13 -8.77 -6.39
N ILE A 157 -10.98 -8.15 -7.19
CA ILE A 157 -12.41 -8.04 -6.91
C ILE A 157 -13.12 -9.27 -7.48
N VAL A 158 -13.80 -10.02 -6.61
CA VAL A 158 -14.62 -11.18 -6.96
C VAL A 158 -15.99 -10.99 -6.33
N ASN A 159 -17.05 -10.98 -7.14
CA ASN A 159 -18.43 -10.76 -6.69
C ASN A 159 -18.58 -9.52 -5.79
N GLY A 160 -17.96 -8.40 -6.21
CA GLY A 160 -17.99 -7.12 -5.50
C GLY A 160 -17.16 -7.06 -4.21
N LYS A 161 -16.45 -8.13 -3.83
CA LYS A 161 -15.59 -8.18 -2.64
C LYS A 161 -14.12 -8.19 -3.05
N LEU A 162 -13.30 -7.42 -2.33
CA LEU A 162 -11.85 -7.42 -2.54
C LEU A 162 -11.21 -8.59 -1.79
N TYR A 163 -10.33 -9.30 -2.49
CA TYR A 163 -9.49 -10.36 -1.96
C TYR A 163 -8.03 -9.96 -2.10
N VAL A 164 -7.18 -10.39 -1.16
CA VAL A 164 -5.73 -10.16 -1.20
C VAL A 164 -4.96 -11.47 -1.07
N THR A 165 -3.80 -11.55 -1.70
CA THR A 165 -2.83 -12.65 -1.53
C THR A 165 -2.34 -12.77 -0.09
N LEU A 166 -2.05 -13.99 0.34
CA LEU A 166 -1.38 -14.27 1.63
C LEU A 166 0.12 -14.56 1.47
N GLY A 167 0.64 -14.56 0.23
CA GLY A 167 2.04 -14.91 -0.06
C GLY A 167 3.05 -13.78 0.16
N VAL A 168 2.60 -12.53 0.07
CA VAL A 168 3.41 -11.31 0.26
C VAL A 168 2.57 -10.23 0.95
N ASN A 169 3.23 -9.22 1.52
CA ASN A 169 2.56 -8.04 2.04
C ASN A 169 2.21 -7.08 0.89
N ILE A 170 1.05 -6.45 0.95
CA ILE A 170 0.58 -5.45 0.00
C ILE A 170 0.53 -4.07 0.67
N GLU A 171 1.16 -3.11 0.02
CA GLU A 171 1.04 -1.69 0.30
C GLU A 171 0.40 -0.96 -0.88
N VAL A 172 -0.58 -0.12 -0.58
CA VAL A 172 -1.31 0.65 -1.58
C VAL A 172 -0.97 2.12 -1.42
N PHE A 173 -0.45 2.71 -2.48
CA PHE A 173 -0.22 4.15 -2.61
C PHE A 173 -1.44 4.79 -3.27
N TYR A 174 -2.35 5.26 -2.42
CA TYR A 174 -3.61 5.88 -2.82
C TYR A 174 -3.40 7.36 -3.15
N THR A 175 -3.81 7.80 -4.32
CA THR A 175 -3.35 9.10 -4.88
C THR A 175 -4.34 10.25 -4.70
N ASP A 176 -5.53 9.98 -4.17
CA ASP A 176 -6.56 10.98 -3.92
C ASP A 176 -6.52 11.51 -2.48
N ILE A 177 -7.07 12.71 -2.28
CA ILE A 177 -7.30 13.30 -0.96
C ILE A 177 -8.32 12.45 -0.20
N VAL A 178 -8.07 12.25 1.11
CA VAL A 178 -9.01 11.58 2.00
C VAL A 178 -9.54 12.56 3.03
N ASP A 179 -10.84 12.81 3.00
CA ASP A 179 -11.56 13.52 4.06
C ASP A 179 -11.83 12.55 5.21
N VAL A 180 -11.07 12.68 6.29
CA VAL A 180 -11.21 11.80 7.45
C VAL A 180 -12.54 12.04 8.17
N ASN A 181 -13.04 13.27 8.19
CA ASN A 181 -14.30 13.57 8.88
C ASN A 181 -15.46 12.85 8.16
N ARG A 182 -15.49 12.96 6.83
CA ARG A 182 -16.48 12.25 6.01
C ARG A 182 -16.36 10.74 6.11
N VAL A 183 -15.13 10.20 6.10
CA VAL A 183 -14.91 8.75 6.27
C VAL A 183 -15.53 8.22 7.57
N ILE A 184 -15.46 9.00 8.66
CA ILE A 184 -16.06 8.63 9.94
C ILE A 184 -17.58 8.85 9.93
N GLN A 185 -18.04 10.01 9.45
CA GLN A 185 -19.46 10.38 9.42
C GLN A 185 -20.29 9.41 8.57
N ASP A 186 -19.77 9.05 7.38
CA ASP A 186 -20.43 8.15 6.42
C ASP A 186 -20.24 6.66 6.78
N ARG A 187 -19.61 6.36 7.93
CA ARG A 187 -19.31 4.99 8.40
C ARG A 187 -18.51 4.15 7.38
N ILE A 188 -17.72 4.82 6.54
CA ILE A 188 -16.78 4.19 5.59
C ILE A 188 -15.58 3.61 6.36
N GLY A 189 -15.22 4.23 7.47
CA GLY A 189 -14.10 3.82 8.31
C GLY A 189 -14.26 4.22 9.77
N LYS A 190 -13.26 3.89 10.57
CA LYS A 190 -13.18 4.25 11.99
C LYS A 190 -11.75 4.38 12.47
N PHE A 191 -11.57 5.04 13.60
CA PHE A 191 -10.31 5.00 14.32
C PHE A 191 -10.27 3.85 15.32
N MET A 192 -9.09 3.23 15.46
CA MET A 192 -8.83 2.22 16.46
C MET A 192 -7.45 2.43 17.08
N PRO A 193 -7.28 2.22 18.40
CA PRO A 193 -5.95 2.17 19.00
C PRO A 193 -5.21 0.91 18.56
N VAL A 194 -3.89 1.00 18.44
CA VAL A 194 -3.00 -0.14 18.15
C VAL A 194 -1.75 -0.06 19.02
N THR A 195 -1.17 -1.20 19.37
CA THR A 195 0.06 -1.22 20.16
C THR A 195 1.21 -0.63 19.34
N PHE A 196 1.73 0.52 19.76
CA PHE A 196 2.88 1.12 19.09
C PHE A 196 4.16 0.36 19.48
N ARG A 197 4.89 -0.13 18.48
CA ARG A 197 6.17 -0.85 18.62
C ARG A 197 7.32 -0.18 17.87
N GLY A 198 7.09 1.00 17.31
CA GLY A 198 8.12 1.76 16.61
C GLY A 198 9.12 2.38 17.59
N LYS A 199 10.37 2.54 17.15
CA LYS A 199 11.32 3.50 17.76
C LYS A 199 11.13 4.93 17.19
N GLY A 200 9.96 5.21 16.61
CA GLY A 200 9.75 6.28 15.64
C GLY A 200 10.07 5.82 14.20
N SER A 201 9.36 6.35 13.21
CA SER A 201 9.80 6.25 11.81
C SER A 201 11.12 7.00 11.68
N LYS A 202 12.20 6.34 11.26
CA LYS A 202 13.43 7.03 10.88
C LYS A 202 13.10 8.13 9.87
N GLU A 203 13.78 9.26 9.93
CA GLU A 203 13.57 10.43 9.06
C GLU A 203 13.58 10.07 7.56
N PHE A 204 14.30 9.01 7.19
CA PHE A 204 14.44 8.50 5.82
C PHE A 204 13.79 7.12 5.59
N GLY A 205 12.94 6.65 6.50
CA GLY A 205 12.38 5.30 6.46
C GLY A 205 13.41 4.20 6.71
N ILE A 206 13.02 2.94 6.50
CA ILE A 206 13.95 1.81 6.50
C ILE A 206 14.31 1.54 5.03
N PRO A 207 15.59 1.47 4.65
CA PRO A 207 15.96 1.19 3.27
C PRO A 207 15.58 -0.24 2.86
N LYS A 208 15.55 -0.49 1.55
CA LYS A 208 15.47 -1.85 1.01
C LYS A 208 16.70 -2.66 1.44
N ASN A 209 16.52 -3.94 1.73
CA ASN A 209 17.61 -4.82 2.08
C ASN A 209 18.41 -5.21 0.82
N LEU A 210 19.60 -4.66 0.68
CA LEU A 210 20.50 -4.88 -0.46
C LEU A 210 21.08 -6.31 -0.53
N ALA A 211 21.00 -7.10 0.55
CA ALA A 211 21.46 -8.50 0.56
C ALA A 211 20.38 -9.52 0.13
N CYS A 212 19.16 -9.06 -0.17
CA CYS A 212 18.05 -9.96 -0.48
C CYS A 212 18.10 -10.52 -1.91
N LYS A 213 18.41 -11.81 -2.05
CA LYS A 213 18.44 -12.52 -3.35
C LYS A 213 17.05 -12.72 -3.99
N VAL A 214 15.99 -12.45 -3.25
CA VAL A 214 14.61 -12.64 -3.71
C VAL A 214 14.11 -11.40 -4.47
N CYS A 215 14.09 -10.24 -3.81
CA CYS A 215 13.51 -9.02 -4.36
C CYS A 215 14.53 -8.05 -4.99
N ASN A 216 15.83 -8.36 -4.94
CA ASN A 216 16.82 -7.62 -5.70
C ASN A 216 16.93 -8.21 -7.11
N LEU A 217 17.17 -7.32 -8.07
CA LEU A 217 17.42 -7.70 -9.46
C LEU A 217 18.88 -8.11 -9.67
N TRP A 218 19.77 -7.63 -8.80
CA TRP A 218 21.23 -7.83 -8.83
C TRP A 218 21.70 -8.18 -7.41
#